data_AF-S4MWJ8-F1
#
_entry.id   AF-S4MWJ8-F1
#
_cell.length_a   1.000
_cell.length_b   1.000
_cell.length_c   1.000
_cell.angle_alpha   90.00
_cell.angle_beta   90.00
_cell.angle_gamma   90.00
#
_symmetry.space_group_name_H-M   'P 1'
#
loop_
_entity.id
_entity.type
_entity.pdbx_description
1 polymer ?
#
loop_
_entity_poly.entity_id
_entity_poly.type
_entity_poly.pdbx_seq_one_letter_code
_entity_poly.pdbx_strand_id
1 'polypeptide(L)'
;MVASHAADVGRLAAAVAAVLDPGLIVLGGGTGADPQLLPGVRAELARLSWPTEVVSSVVGDTGTVAGASRLAVAHGIQTVTGAVRAKH
;
A
#
# COMPACT_ATOMS: atom_id res chain seq x y z
N MET A 1 -5.15 13.11 -18.29
CA MET A 1 -5.75 12.73 -16.98
C MET A 1 -4.92 11.66 -16.27
N VAL A 2 -4.56 10.55 -16.93
CA VAL A 2 -3.69 9.50 -16.37
C VAL A 2 -2.35 10.05 -15.85
N ALA A 3 -1.68 10.93 -16.61
CA ALA A 3 -0.37 11.49 -16.20
C ALA A 3 -0.42 12.36 -14.94
N SER A 4 -1.44 13.22 -14.80
CA SER A 4 -1.60 14.05 -13.59
C SER A 4 -1.92 13.18 -12.38
N HIS A 5 -2.81 12.20 -12.56
CA HIS A 5 -3.16 11.26 -11.49
C HIS A 5 -1.97 10.41 -11.04
N ALA A 6 -1.15 9.92 -11.97
CA ALA A 6 0.07 9.19 -11.65
C ALA A 6 1.08 10.06 -10.88
N ALA A 7 1.19 11.35 -11.22
CA ALA A 7 2.03 12.28 -10.49
C ALA A 7 1.50 12.57 -9.08
N ASP A 8 0.18 12.68 -8.89
CA ASP A 8 -0.42 12.84 -7.56
C ASP A 8 -0.13 11.64 -6.66
N VAL A 9 -0.30 10.42 -7.20
CA VAL A 9 0.01 9.18 -6.49
C VAL A 9 1.51 9.05 -6.21
N GLY A 10 2.38 9.45 -7.15
CA GLY A 10 3.83 9.46 -6.97
C GLY A 10 4.29 10.44 -5.88
N ARG A 11 3.67 11.63 -5.78
CA ARG A 11 3.91 12.57 -4.67
C ARG A 11 3.52 11.99 -3.32
N LEU A 12 2.39 11.30 -3.25
CA LEU A 12 1.97 10.60 -2.04
C LEU A 12 2.98 9.50 -1.67
N ALA A 13 3.41 8.70 -2.64
CA ALA A 13 4.42 7.66 -2.43
C ALA A 13 5.75 8.25 -1.92
N ALA A 14 6.17 9.41 -2.45
CA ALA A 14 7.39 10.08 -2.01
C ALA A 14 7.29 10.58 -0.56
N ALA A 15 6.13 11.10 -0.16
CA ALA A 15 5.88 11.50 1.22
C ALA A 15 5.91 10.29 2.17
N VAL A 16 5.34 9.15 1.77
CA VAL A 16 5.40 7.91 2.55
C VAL A 16 6.83 7.41 2.67
N ALA A 17 7.59 7.40 1.56
CA ALA A 17 8.99 6.98 1.55
C ALA A 17 9.85 7.87 2.47
N ALA A 18 9.60 9.19 2.46
CA ALA A 18 10.30 10.16 3.30
C ALA A 18 10.14 9.92 4.81
N VAL A 19 9.02 9.31 5.24
CA VAL A 19 8.69 9.10 6.65
C VAL A 19 9.02 7.68 7.11
N LEU A 20 8.70 6.68 6.29
CA LEU A 20 8.73 5.26 6.69
C LEU A 20 9.95 4.50 6.16
N ASP A 21 10.59 4.98 5.09
CA ASP A 21 11.65 4.29 4.36
C ASP A 21 11.34 2.80 4.07
N PRO A 22 10.23 2.48 3.36
CA PRO A 22 9.70 1.13 3.32
C PRO A 22 10.47 0.18 2.39
N GLY A 23 11.39 0.68 1.55
CA GLY A 23 12.09 -0.09 0.50
C GLY A 23 11.19 -0.57 -0.66
N LEU A 24 9.92 -0.87 -0.39
CA LEU A 24 8.90 -1.33 -1.33
C LEU A 24 7.53 -0.70 -1.02
N ILE A 25 6.84 -0.23 -2.06
CA ILE A 25 5.47 0.23 -2.03
C ILE A 25 4.63 -0.67 -2.94
N VAL A 26 3.56 -1.24 -2.38
CA VAL A 26 2.58 -2.05 -3.13
C VAL A 26 1.32 -1.23 -3.35
N LEU A 27 0.99 -0.95 -4.61
CA LEU A 27 -0.24 -0.24 -4.98
C LEU A 27 -1.41 -1.23 -5.04
N GLY A 28 -2.40 -1.03 -4.17
CA GLY A 28 -3.65 -1.80 -4.16
C GLY A 28 -4.80 -1.08 -4.88
N GLY A 29 -5.94 -1.77 -4.96
CA GLY A 29 -7.19 -1.22 -5.51
C GLY A 29 -7.08 -0.81 -6.98
N GLY A 30 -8.01 0.03 -7.44
CA GLY A 30 -8.07 0.48 -8.84
C GLY A 30 -6.80 1.18 -9.33
N THR A 31 -6.08 1.88 -8.44
CA THR A 31 -4.80 2.53 -8.78
C THR A 31 -3.69 1.54 -9.08
N GLY A 32 -3.61 0.43 -8.34
CA GLY A 32 -2.67 -0.66 -8.62
C GLY A 32 -3.07 -1.52 -9.81
N ALA A 33 -4.36 -1.60 -10.11
CA ALA A 33 -4.90 -2.39 -11.21
C ALA A 33 -4.76 -1.71 -12.58
N ASP A 34 -4.55 -0.39 -12.64
CA ASP A 34 -4.34 0.35 -13.88
C ASP A 34 -2.84 0.32 -14.30
N PRO A 35 -2.47 -0.46 -15.34
CA PRO A 35 -1.09 -0.57 -15.77
C PRO A 35 -0.52 0.73 -16.34
N GLN A 36 -1.36 1.71 -16.71
CA GLN A 36 -0.91 2.98 -17.26
C GLN A 36 -0.40 3.94 -16.18
N LEU A 37 -0.77 3.74 -14.91
CA LEU A 37 -0.34 4.60 -13.81
C LEU A 37 1.05 4.26 -13.30
N LEU A 38 1.40 2.97 -13.27
CA LEU A 38 2.63 2.48 -12.62
C LEU A 38 3.92 3.16 -13.14
N PRO A 39 4.12 3.35 -14.47
CA PRO A 39 5.31 4.05 -14.96
C PRO A 39 5.38 5.51 -14.48
N GLY A 40 4.25 6.22 -14.44
CA GLY A 40 4.20 7.62 -14.01
C GLY A 40 4.44 7.79 -12.52
N VAL A 41 3.89 6.88 -11.70
CA VAL A 41 4.13 6.86 -10.25
C VAL A 41 5.61 6.62 -9.96
N ARG A 42 6.23 5.65 -10.64
CA ARG A 42 7.67 5.34 -10.50
C ARG A 42 8.54 6.53 -10.89
N ALA A 43 8.21 7.19 -12.01
CA ALA A 43 8.96 8.36 -12.48
C ALA A 43 8.89 9.53 -11.48
N GLU A 44 7.70 9.84 -10.95
CA GLU A 44 7.52 10.93 -10.00
C GLU A 44 8.16 10.62 -8.63
N LEU A 45 8.08 9.36 -8.17
CA LEU A 45 8.73 8.93 -6.94
C LEU A 45 10.26 9.04 -7.05
N ALA A 46 10.84 8.54 -8.15
CA ALA A 46 12.28 8.63 -8.39
C ALA A 46 12.80 10.07 -8.49
N ARG A 47 11.93 11.01 -8.89
CA ARG A 47 12.26 12.44 -8.95
C ARG A 47 12.29 13.10 -7.57
N LEU A 48 11.51 12.58 -6.61
CA LEU A 48 11.23 13.24 -5.32
C LEU A 48 11.85 12.54 -4.11
N SER A 49 12.25 11.28 -4.24
CA SER A 49 12.69 10.46 -3.10
C SER A 49 13.88 9.56 -3.48
N TRP A 50 14.37 8.82 -2.50
CA TRP A 50 15.40 7.80 -2.65
C TRP A 50 14.85 6.50 -3.28
N PRO A 51 15.72 5.60 -3.77
CA PRO A 51 15.29 4.38 -4.46
C PRO A 51 14.32 3.56 -3.62
N THR A 52 13.07 3.48 -4.08
CA THR A 52 11.99 2.69 -3.48
C THR A 52 11.28 1.95 -4.59
N GLU A 53 11.16 0.63 -4.47
CA GLU A 53 10.47 -0.17 -5.47
C GLU A 53 8.95 0.08 -5.40
N VAL A 54 8.28 0.19 -6.55
CA VAL A 54 6.83 0.33 -6.61
C VAL A 54 6.26 -0.76 -7.49
N VAL A 55 5.34 -1.56 -6.97
CA VAL A 55 4.70 -2.66 -7.68
C VAL A 55 3.17 -2.59 -7.56
N SER A 56 2.48 -3.20 -8.51
CA SER A 56 1.05 -3.45 -8.39
C SER A 56 0.78 -4.68 -7.53
N SER A 57 -0.26 -4.61 -6.72
CA SER A 57 -0.74 -5.74 -5.93
C SER A 57 -1.21 -6.91 -6.81
N VAL A 58 -0.94 -8.15 -6.37
CA VAL A 58 -1.31 -9.39 -7.08
C VAL A 58 -2.59 -10.04 -6.55
N VAL A 59 -3.17 -9.55 -5.44
CA VAL A 59 -4.37 -10.17 -4.84
C VAL A 59 -5.68 -9.81 -5.56
N GLY A 60 -5.63 -8.83 -6.46
CA GLY A 60 -6.78 -8.40 -7.26
C GLY A 60 -8.04 -8.14 -6.43
N ASP A 61 -9.19 -8.49 -7.00
CA ASP A 61 -10.52 -8.28 -6.38
C ASP A 61 -10.73 -9.07 -5.09
N THR A 62 -9.94 -10.13 -4.87
CA THR A 62 -10.04 -10.95 -3.64
C THR A 62 -9.36 -10.31 -2.44
N GLY A 63 -8.52 -9.28 -2.65
CA GLY A 63 -7.71 -8.67 -1.60
C GLY A 63 -8.51 -8.15 -0.41
N THR A 64 -9.67 -7.55 -0.66
CA THR A 64 -10.55 -7.02 0.39
C THR A 64 -11.10 -8.15 1.27
N VAL A 65 -11.64 -9.20 0.67
CA VAL A 65 -12.23 -10.34 1.40
C VAL A 65 -11.14 -11.08 2.16
N ALA A 66 -10.01 -11.38 1.50
CA ALA A 66 -8.87 -12.05 2.13
C ALA A 66 -8.32 -11.25 3.32
N GLY A 67 -8.20 -9.92 3.18
CA GLY A 67 -7.78 -9.03 4.26
C GLY A 67 -8.76 -9.03 5.43
N ALA A 68 -10.07 -8.92 5.17
CA ALA A 68 -11.11 -8.95 6.19
C ALA A 68 -11.12 -10.30 6.94
N SER A 69 -11.06 -11.41 6.22
CA SER A 69 -10.98 -12.75 6.83
C SER A 69 -9.74 -12.90 7.71
N ARG A 70 -8.57 -12.43 7.25
CA ARG A 70 -7.33 -12.47 8.03
C ARG A 70 -7.41 -11.62 9.31
N LEU A 71 -7.98 -10.42 9.23
CA LEU A 71 -8.20 -9.55 10.39
C LEU A 71 -9.17 -10.19 11.39
N ALA A 72 -10.28 -10.77 10.92
CA ALA A 72 -11.25 -11.45 11.78
C ALA A 72 -10.62 -12.64 12.52
N VAL A 73 -9.82 -13.45 11.84
CA VAL A 73 -9.08 -14.57 12.46
C VAL A 73 -8.08 -14.07 13.49
N ALA A 74 -7.27 -13.05 13.16
CA ALA A 74 -6.30 -12.48 14.09
C ALA A 74 -6.98 -11.93 15.35
N HIS A 75 -8.10 -11.24 15.20
CA HIS A 75 -8.90 -10.73 16.31
C HIS A 75 -9.52 -11.86 17.16
N GLY A 76 -10.02 -12.91 16.52
CA GLY A 76 -10.53 -14.11 17.19
C GLY A 76 -9.45 -14.79 18.03
N ILE A 77 -8.22 -14.94 17.51
CA ILE A 77 -7.08 -15.48 18.26
C ILE A 77 -6.79 -14.61 19.47
N GLN A 78 -6.66 -13.29 19.31
CA GLN A 78 -6.41 -12.37 20.43
C GLN A 78 -7.49 -12.46 21.52
N THR A 79 -8.75 -12.63 21.11
CA THR A 79 -9.90 -12.77 22.02
C THR A 79 -9.80 -14.04 22.86
N VAL A 80 -9.42 -15.17 22.24
CA VAL A 80 -9.36 -16.47 22.91
C VAL A 80 -8.07 -16.66 23.70
N THR A 81 -6.93 -16.14 23.22
CA THR A 81 -5.63 -16.28 23.89
C THR A 81 -5.39 -15.24 24.98
N GLY A 82 -6.32 -14.28 25.17
CA GLY A 82 -6.25 -13.31 26.25
C GLY A 82 -5.01 -12.42 26.22
N ALA A 83 -4.50 -12.05 25.03
CA ALA A 83 -3.43 -11.06 24.91
C ALA A 83 -3.97 -9.70 25.36
N VAL A 84 -3.88 -9.48 26.68
CA VAL A 84 -4.43 -8.35 27.43
C VAL A 84 -4.04 -7.05 26.76
N ARG A 85 -5.08 -6.28 26.41
CA ARG A 85 -5.04 -4.84 26.24
C ARG A 85 -4.24 -4.25 27.42
N ALA A 86 -2.99 -3.84 27.18
CA ALA A 86 -2.30 -2.96 28.13
C ALA A 86 -3.17 -1.70 28.24
N LYS A 87 -3.91 -1.58 29.34
CA LYS A 87 -4.64 -0.36 29.69
C LYS A 87 -3.58 0.72 29.91
N HIS A 88 -3.60 1.75 29.05
CA HIS A 88 -3.16 3.08 29.46
C HIS A 88 -4.24 3.71 30.33
#